data_AF-A0A348MWY3-F1
#
_entry.id   AF-A0A348MWY3-F1
#
_cell.length_a   1.000
_cell.length_b   1.000
_cell.length_c   1.000
_cell.angle_alpha   90.00
_cell.angle_beta   90.00
_cell.angle_gamma   90.00
#
_symmetry.space_group_name_H-M   'P 1'
#
loop_
_entity.id
_entity.type
_entity.pdbx_description
1 polymer ?
#
loop_
_entity_poly.entity_id
_entity_poly.type
_entity_poly.pdbx_seq_one_letter_code
_entity_poly.pdbx_strand_id
1 'polypeptide(L)'
;MTTNHTAINALFNAIKQPKNKALLKSLMLLLLIIYILFALANMFWQFVPAPESPKIPMQISQQQSQTNNSTGNVQDLIAVNIFGKAKAVSVQPVSAVSNAPETKLSLTLTGVVASTTEEEGAAIISNRNTQNTYGIGEKIEGTQAILSRVFADRVIISNRGAKETLMLDGIDFSKISSQADSPDSNAVFLPANQTIPKNIVKTVAEGPSLESIAQLRDKPEKFIDFINVAPVRNDGELQGYKVSPGKDAALFNETGLQTGDVITYINGLDLTQPREAVEAMQALRESDSLEISVLRNDQPMTLSLSLP
;
A
#
# COMPACT_ATOMS: atom_id res chain seq x y z
N MET A 1 2.05 -75.44 22.77
CA MET A 1 2.20 -74.23 23.61
C MET A 1 3.37 -74.42 24.58
N THR A 2 4.63 -74.29 24.16
CA THR A 2 5.80 -74.42 25.09
C THR A 2 7.04 -73.61 24.68
N THR A 3 7.06 -72.97 23.50
CA THR A 3 8.26 -72.32 22.95
C THR A 3 8.58 -70.94 23.54
N ASN A 4 7.59 -70.23 24.09
CA ASN A 4 7.80 -68.90 24.68
C ASN A 4 8.54 -68.94 26.04
N HIS A 5 8.44 -70.04 26.81
CA HIS A 5 9.10 -70.13 28.11
C HIS A 5 10.62 -70.29 28.02
N THR A 6 11.12 -70.98 26.97
CA THR A 6 12.55 -71.23 26.79
C THR A 6 13.31 -69.97 26.37
N ALA A 7 12.69 -69.12 25.54
CA ALA A 7 13.28 -67.84 25.12
C ALA A 7 13.40 -66.85 26.29
N ILE A 8 12.39 -66.78 27.17
CA ILE A 8 12.38 -65.92 28.36
C ILE A 8 13.47 -66.38 29.35
N ASN A 9 13.62 -67.69 29.58
CA ASN A 9 14.62 -68.24 30.49
C ASN A 9 16.07 -68.06 29.98
N ALA A 10 16.30 -68.16 28.66
CA ALA A 10 17.60 -67.86 28.06
C ALA A 10 17.99 -66.39 28.22
N LEU A 11 17.02 -65.48 28.12
CA LEU A 11 17.19 -64.04 28.37
C LEU A 11 17.59 -63.76 29.83
N PHE A 12 16.97 -64.46 30.80
CA PHE A 12 17.32 -64.37 32.22
C PHE A 12 18.74 -64.88 32.54
N ASN A 13 19.19 -65.96 31.89
CA ASN A 13 20.57 -66.46 32.08
C ASN A 13 21.62 -65.56 31.42
N ALA A 14 21.29 -64.91 30.29
CA ALA A 14 22.15 -63.92 29.66
C ALA A 14 22.31 -62.63 30.51
N ILE A 15 21.26 -62.23 31.25
CA ILE A 15 21.27 -61.08 32.18
C ILE A 15 22.19 -61.31 33.41
N LYS A 16 22.45 -62.57 33.80
CA LYS A 16 23.28 -62.88 34.98
C LYS A 16 24.79 -62.71 34.75
N GLN A 17 25.27 -62.63 33.51
CA GLN A 17 26.70 -62.45 33.22
C GLN A 17 27.16 -61.01 33.54
N PRO A 18 28.32 -60.81 34.20
CA PRO A 18 28.77 -59.48 34.64
C PRO A 18 29.01 -58.52 33.47
N LYS A 19 29.44 -59.02 32.30
CA LYS A 19 29.62 -58.24 31.07
C LYS A 19 28.28 -57.75 30.49
N ASN A 20 27.25 -58.59 30.52
CA ASN A 20 25.92 -58.26 30.01
C ASN A 20 25.14 -57.33 30.95
N LYS A 21 25.46 -57.30 32.26
CA LYS A 21 24.87 -56.32 33.19
C LYS A 21 25.26 -54.88 32.86
N ALA A 22 26.50 -54.65 32.41
CA ALA A 22 26.95 -53.33 31.98
C ALA A 22 26.27 -52.89 30.68
N LEU A 23 26.16 -53.81 29.70
CA LEU A 23 25.41 -53.57 28.46
C LEU A 23 23.92 -53.34 28.71
N LEU A 24 23.30 -54.10 29.63
CA LEU A 24 21.90 -53.92 30.03
C LEU A 24 21.68 -52.57 30.71
N LYS A 25 22.59 -52.14 31.59
CA LYS A 25 22.54 -50.80 32.20
C LYS A 25 22.69 -49.69 31.16
N SER A 26 23.61 -49.84 30.21
CA SER A 26 23.78 -48.88 29.11
C SER A 26 22.55 -48.82 28.20
N LEU A 27 21.94 -49.97 27.91
CA LEU A 27 20.72 -50.06 27.10
C LEU A 27 19.52 -49.44 27.84
N MET A 28 19.39 -49.71 29.14
CA MET A 28 18.36 -49.10 29.98
C MET A 28 18.57 -47.58 30.09
N LEU A 29 19.80 -47.10 30.24
CA LEU A 29 20.13 -45.67 30.26
C LEU A 29 19.80 -45.02 28.91
N LEU A 30 20.15 -45.65 27.79
CA LEU A 30 19.82 -45.16 26.46
C LEU A 30 18.31 -45.04 26.27
N LEU A 31 17.55 -46.05 26.69
CA LEU A 31 16.09 -46.05 26.61
C LEU A 31 15.48 -44.96 27.50
N LEU A 32 16.03 -44.75 28.70
CA LEU A 32 15.63 -43.66 29.60
C LEU A 32 15.91 -42.28 28.96
N ILE A 33 17.07 -42.09 28.34
CA ILE A 33 17.43 -40.83 27.67
C ILE A 33 16.48 -40.55 26.50
N ILE A 34 16.18 -41.56 25.68
CA ILE A 34 15.22 -41.44 24.57
C ILE A 34 13.83 -41.07 25.09
N TYR A 35 13.40 -41.69 26.19
CA TYR A 35 12.11 -41.36 26.81
C TYR A 35 12.07 -39.92 27.34
N ILE A 36 13.15 -39.44 27.96
CA ILE A 36 13.28 -38.05 28.44
C ILE A 36 13.23 -37.06 27.26
N LEU A 37 13.94 -37.34 26.16
CA LEU A 37 13.91 -36.51 24.96
C LEU A 37 12.49 -36.44 24.34
N PHE A 38 11.79 -37.58 24.28
CA PHE A 38 10.41 -37.63 23.80
C PHE A 38 9.46 -36.81 24.69
N ALA A 39 9.60 -36.91 26.01
CA ALA A 39 8.79 -36.14 26.96
C ALA A 39 9.04 -34.63 26.84
N LEU A 40 10.30 -34.22 26.66
CA LEU A 40 10.67 -32.81 26.43
C LEU A 40 10.10 -32.27 25.11
N ALA A 41 10.16 -33.04 24.03
CA ALA A 41 9.57 -32.64 22.75
C ALA A 41 8.05 -32.44 22.85
N ASN A 42 7.36 -33.34 23.56
CA ASN A 42 5.92 -33.22 23.79
C ASN A 42 5.56 -31.98 24.64
N MET A 43 6.40 -31.66 25.65
CA MET A 43 6.20 -30.45 26.45
C MET A 43 6.48 -29.18 25.65
N PHE A 44 7.48 -29.19 24.77
CA PHE A 44 7.78 -28.07 23.88
C PHE A 44 6.61 -27.78 22.94
N TRP A 45 5.96 -28.82 22.40
CA TRP A 45 4.80 -28.66 21.52
C TRP A 45 3.60 -27.99 22.20
N GLN A 46 3.49 -28.07 23.52
CA GLN A 46 2.43 -27.41 24.29
C GLN A 46 2.66 -25.90 24.46
N PHE A 47 3.91 -25.44 24.36
CA PHE A 47 4.29 -24.03 24.50
C PHE A 47 4.40 -23.29 23.18
N VAL A 48 4.38 -23.98 22.04
CA VAL A 48 4.31 -23.35 20.72
C VAL A 48 2.86 -22.97 20.44
N PRO A 49 2.49 -21.67 20.43
CA PRO A 49 1.14 -21.27 20.10
C PRO A 49 0.83 -21.72 18.67
N ALA A 50 -0.27 -22.45 18.50
CA ALA A 50 -0.78 -22.74 17.16
C ALA A 50 -1.04 -21.42 16.43
N PRO A 51 -0.64 -21.27 15.15
CA PRO A 51 -0.99 -20.09 14.38
C PRO A 51 -2.52 -19.96 14.39
N GLU A 52 -3.02 -18.82 14.87
CA GLU A 52 -4.45 -18.55 14.87
C GLU A 52 -4.94 -18.57 13.42
N SER A 53 -5.57 -19.67 13.01
CA SER A 53 -6.29 -19.71 11.75
C SER A 53 -7.41 -18.67 11.82
N PRO A 54 -7.49 -17.72 10.88
CA PRO A 54 -8.53 -16.70 10.90
C PRO A 54 -9.90 -17.38 10.90
N LYS A 55 -10.62 -17.26 12.02
CA LYS A 55 -11.99 -17.75 12.13
C LYS A 55 -12.86 -16.84 11.26
N ILE A 56 -13.18 -17.29 10.06
CA ILE A 56 -14.19 -16.65 9.21
C ILE A 56 -15.55 -16.93 9.87
N PRO A 57 -16.28 -15.94 10.40
CA PRO A 57 -17.62 -16.17 10.89
C PRO A 57 -18.54 -16.34 9.67
N MET A 58 -18.86 -17.58 9.30
CA MET A 58 -20.01 -17.85 8.43
C MET A 58 -21.30 -17.65 9.25
N GLN A 59 -21.74 -16.40 9.38
CA GLN A 59 -23.11 -16.10 9.78
C GLN A 59 -24.00 -16.17 8.54
N ILE A 60 -24.54 -17.36 8.28
CA ILE A 60 -25.66 -17.50 7.34
C ILE A 60 -26.92 -17.05 8.09
N SER A 61 -27.24 -15.75 8.01
CA SER A 61 -28.55 -15.28 8.42
C SER A 61 -29.54 -15.67 7.33
N GLN A 62 -30.32 -16.72 7.54
CA GLN A 62 -31.48 -17.02 6.71
C GLN A 62 -32.57 -15.99 7.00
N GLN A 63 -32.50 -14.84 6.32
CA GLN A 63 -33.57 -13.86 6.35
C GLN A 63 -34.59 -14.22 5.26
N GLN A 64 -35.76 -14.66 5.70
CA GLN A 64 -36.90 -15.00 4.88
C GLN A 64 -37.29 -13.79 4.01
N SER A 65 -37.21 -13.97 2.69
CA SER A 65 -37.46 -12.96 1.67
C SER A 65 -38.91 -12.47 1.73
N GLN A 66 -39.12 -11.22 2.16
CA GLN A 66 -40.28 -10.45 1.73
C GLN A 66 -39.88 -9.71 0.45
N THR A 67 -40.51 -10.13 -0.65
CA THR A 67 -40.37 -9.53 -1.97
C THR A 67 -40.93 -8.11 -1.98
N ASN A 68 -40.11 -7.13 -1.68
CA ASN A 68 -40.35 -5.75 -2.09
C ASN A 68 -39.36 -5.41 -3.19
N ASN A 69 -39.90 -5.28 -4.41
CA ASN A 69 -39.22 -4.77 -5.60
C ASN A 69 -38.55 -3.43 -5.27
N SER A 70 -37.29 -3.50 -4.89
CA SER A 70 -36.43 -2.34 -4.62
C SER A 70 -35.15 -2.62 -5.39
N THR A 71 -35.01 -1.90 -6.49
CA THR A 71 -33.83 -1.80 -7.34
C THR A 71 -32.58 -1.79 -6.47
N GLY A 72 -31.63 -2.69 -6.77
CA GLY A 72 -30.48 -3.03 -5.91
C GLY A 72 -29.81 -1.83 -5.27
N ASN A 73 -30.01 -1.70 -3.95
CA ASN A 73 -29.45 -0.63 -3.16
C ASN A 73 -28.01 -1.00 -2.77
N VAL A 74 -27.04 -0.43 -3.47
CA VAL A 74 -25.61 -0.66 -3.23
C VAL A 74 -25.22 -0.33 -1.78
N GLN A 75 -25.98 0.55 -1.10
CA GLN A 75 -25.80 0.86 0.32
C GLN A 75 -25.99 -0.34 1.25
N ASP A 76 -26.91 -1.26 0.93
CA ASP A 76 -27.14 -2.46 1.74
C ASP A 76 -25.99 -3.47 1.59
N LEU A 77 -25.34 -3.51 0.42
CA LEU A 77 -24.15 -4.35 0.17
C LEU A 77 -22.91 -3.79 0.88
N ILE A 78 -22.74 -2.47 0.92
CA ILE A 78 -21.65 -1.81 1.66
C ILE A 78 -21.81 -2.04 3.17
N ALA A 79 -23.04 -2.01 3.69
CA ALA A 79 -23.33 -2.25 5.11
C ALA A 79 -22.97 -3.68 5.59
N VAL A 80 -22.90 -4.66 4.68
CA VAL A 80 -22.50 -6.03 5.01
C VAL A 80 -21.01 -6.15 5.36
N ASN A 81 -20.19 -5.12 5.11
CA ASN A 81 -18.75 -5.13 5.42
C ASN A 81 -18.06 -6.41 4.90
N ILE A 82 -18.31 -6.76 3.64
CA ILE A 82 -17.83 -7.98 2.98
C ILE A 82 -16.30 -8.18 3.01
N PHE A 83 -15.54 -7.10 3.26
CA PHE A 83 -14.08 -7.13 3.39
C PHE A 83 -13.59 -7.09 4.85
N GLY A 84 -14.50 -7.21 5.81
CA GLY A 84 -14.22 -7.09 7.24
C GLY A 84 -14.19 -5.64 7.72
N LYS A 85 -14.32 -5.44 9.03
CA LYS A 85 -14.16 -4.13 9.66
C LYS A 85 -12.67 -3.89 9.88
N ALA A 86 -12.12 -2.86 9.27
CA ALA A 86 -10.78 -2.40 9.61
C ALA A 86 -10.72 -2.16 11.12
N LYS A 87 -9.92 -2.94 11.83
CA LYS A 87 -9.63 -2.67 13.23
C LYS A 87 -8.92 -1.33 13.23
N ALA A 88 -9.57 -0.30 13.78
CA ALA A 88 -8.96 0.99 13.98
C ALA A 88 -7.76 0.78 14.90
N VAL A 89 -6.60 0.54 14.31
CA VAL A 89 -5.33 0.81 14.97
C VAL A 89 -5.42 2.29 15.25
N SER A 90 -5.46 2.64 16.53
CA SER A 90 -5.24 4.01 16.96
C SER A 90 -3.88 4.39 16.38
N VAL A 91 -3.89 5.04 15.21
CA VAL A 91 -2.78 5.83 14.72
C VAL A 91 -2.57 6.89 15.77
N GLN A 92 -1.75 6.56 16.76
CA GLN A 92 -1.02 7.57 17.49
C GLN A 92 -0.39 8.42 16.40
N PRO A 93 -0.69 9.73 16.33
CA PRO A 93 -0.18 10.57 15.27
C PRO A 93 1.32 10.35 15.25
N VAL A 94 1.81 9.68 14.20
CA VAL A 94 3.24 9.68 13.87
C VAL A 94 3.57 11.14 13.89
N SER A 95 4.34 11.53 14.91
CA SER A 95 4.77 12.90 15.10
C SER A 95 5.26 13.36 13.74
N ALA A 96 4.65 14.46 13.28
CA ALA A 96 4.77 15.07 11.97
C ALA A 96 5.98 14.56 11.21
N VAL A 97 5.74 14.09 9.97
CA VAL A 97 6.73 13.94 8.90
C VAL A 97 7.92 14.82 9.24
N SER A 98 8.99 14.19 9.74
CA SER A 98 10.19 14.91 10.11
C SER A 98 10.74 15.39 8.78
N ASN A 99 10.37 16.61 8.38
CA ASN A 99 10.92 17.34 7.24
C ASN A 99 12.39 17.58 7.52
N ALA A 100 13.17 16.51 7.43
CA ALA A 100 14.60 16.53 7.49
C ALA A 100 15.08 17.12 6.16
N PRO A 101 15.93 18.15 6.17
CA PRO A 101 16.46 18.72 4.95
C PRO A 101 17.20 17.65 4.14
N GLU A 102 17.28 17.85 2.82
CA GLU A 102 18.05 16.97 1.95
C GLU A 102 19.51 16.87 2.42
N THR A 103 20.07 15.67 2.38
CA THR A 103 21.44 15.42 2.80
C THR A 103 22.42 16.10 1.85
N LYS A 104 23.48 16.68 2.42
CA LYS A 104 24.61 17.23 1.67
C LYS A 104 25.71 16.20 1.44
N LEU A 105 25.54 14.98 1.93
CA LEU A 105 26.50 13.91 1.73
C LEU A 105 26.41 13.42 0.29
N SER A 106 27.57 13.19 -0.34
CA SER A 106 27.66 12.61 -1.69
C SER A 106 27.39 11.10 -1.67
N LEU A 107 26.17 10.74 -1.28
CA LEU A 107 25.65 9.38 -1.26
C LEU A 107 24.58 9.23 -2.34
N THR A 108 24.42 8.04 -2.88
CA THR A 108 23.35 7.71 -3.83
C THR A 108 22.56 6.54 -3.29
N LEU A 109 21.26 6.70 -3.09
CA LEU A 109 20.37 5.60 -2.70
C LEU A 109 19.91 4.88 -3.96
N THR A 110 20.29 3.62 -4.10
CA THR A 110 20.03 2.81 -5.31
C THR A 110 18.87 1.84 -5.14
N GLY A 111 18.44 1.58 -3.90
CA GLY A 111 17.31 0.70 -3.62
C GLY A 111 16.85 0.77 -2.17
N VAL A 112 15.57 0.48 -1.96
CA VAL A 112 14.94 0.43 -0.63
C VAL A 112 14.02 -0.78 -0.53
N VAL A 113 13.98 -1.37 0.65
CA VAL A 113 12.98 -2.35 1.05
C VAL A 113 12.30 -1.79 2.29
N ALA A 114 11.15 -1.16 2.08
CA ALA A 114 10.35 -0.57 3.15
C ALA A 114 9.47 -1.65 3.81
N SER A 115 9.43 -1.69 5.15
CA SER A 115 8.46 -2.50 5.89
C SER A 115 7.28 -1.64 6.37
N THR A 116 6.18 -2.29 6.71
CA THR A 116 5.02 -1.66 7.37
C THR A 116 5.27 -1.42 8.86
N THR A 117 6.30 -2.05 9.41
CA THR A 117 6.82 -1.85 10.77
C THR A 117 7.98 -0.85 10.72
N GLU A 118 7.96 0.13 11.60
CA GLU A 118 8.90 1.26 11.59
C GLU A 118 10.36 0.87 11.86
N GLU A 119 10.57 -0.29 12.46
CA GLU A 119 11.88 -0.83 12.85
C GLU A 119 12.45 -1.82 11.83
N GLU A 120 11.70 -2.17 10.79
CA GLU A 120 12.14 -3.12 9.77
C GLU A 120 12.31 -2.40 8.43
N GLY A 121 13.46 -2.60 7.80
CA GLY A 121 13.75 -1.98 6.51
C GLY A 121 15.24 -2.03 6.19
N ALA A 122 15.54 -2.09 4.90
CA ALA A 122 16.90 -2.09 4.40
C ALA A 122 17.03 -1.13 3.23
N ALA A 123 18.21 -0.53 3.11
CA ALA A 123 18.53 0.40 2.03
C ALA A 123 19.86 0.03 1.39
N ILE A 124 19.94 0.13 0.07
CA ILE A 124 21.17 -0.06 -0.68
C ILE A 124 21.74 1.30 -1.01
N ILE A 125 22.86 1.65 -0.39
CA ILE A 125 23.47 2.98 -0.47
C ILE A 125 24.84 2.85 -1.11
N SER A 126 25.06 3.65 -2.16
CA SER A 126 26.33 3.80 -2.85
C SER A 126 27.09 5.01 -2.30
N ASN A 127 28.37 4.79 -1.96
CA ASN A 127 29.31 5.83 -1.58
C ASN A 127 30.57 5.66 -2.43
N ARG A 128 30.93 6.67 -3.25
CA ARG A 128 32.14 6.65 -4.10
C ARG A 128 32.33 5.36 -4.91
N ASN A 129 31.25 4.86 -5.52
CA ASN A 129 31.18 3.62 -6.33
C ASN A 129 31.24 2.30 -5.55
N THR A 130 31.25 2.32 -4.22
CA THR A 130 31.03 1.11 -3.40
C THR A 130 29.59 1.09 -2.91
N GLN A 131 28.85 0.03 -3.26
CA GLN A 131 27.43 -0.14 -2.95
C GLN A 131 27.25 -1.24 -1.91
N ASN A 132 26.68 -0.88 -0.77
CA ASN A 132 26.43 -1.81 0.34
C ASN A 132 24.97 -1.72 0.80
N THR A 133 24.50 -2.77 1.46
CA THR A 133 23.18 -2.84 2.09
C THR A 133 23.29 -2.48 3.56
N TYR A 134 22.41 -1.60 4.03
CA TYR A 134 22.36 -1.14 5.41
C TYR A 134 20.98 -1.35 6.01
N GLY A 135 20.93 -1.86 7.24
CA GLY A 135 19.72 -1.94 8.07
C GLY A 135 19.47 -0.68 8.90
N ILE A 136 18.26 -0.52 9.43
CA ILE A 136 17.94 0.56 10.36
C ILE A 136 18.83 0.47 11.60
N GLY A 137 19.42 1.59 12.01
CA GLY A 137 20.41 1.68 13.09
C GLY A 137 21.86 1.44 12.65
N GLU A 138 22.09 1.03 11.41
CA GLU A 138 23.43 0.74 10.90
C GLU A 138 24.17 2.00 10.41
N LYS A 139 25.48 2.02 10.58
CA LYS A 139 26.35 3.12 10.14
C LYS A 139 26.76 2.93 8.68
N ILE A 140 26.58 3.98 7.88
CA ILE A 140 26.97 4.01 6.47
C ILE A 140 28.49 4.12 6.35
N GLU A 141 29.12 3.17 5.66
CA GLU A 141 30.57 3.12 5.48
C GLU A 141 31.10 4.40 4.81
N GLY A 142 32.26 4.87 5.27
CA GLY A 142 32.88 6.11 4.78
C GLY A 142 32.22 7.40 5.25
N THR A 143 31.19 7.34 6.10
CA THR A 143 30.54 8.53 6.70
C THR A 143 30.31 8.37 8.22
N GLN A 144 29.75 9.40 8.85
CA GLN A 144 29.26 9.34 10.24
C GLN A 144 27.72 9.24 10.29
N ALA A 145 27.08 8.99 9.14
CA ALA A 145 25.63 8.88 9.05
C ALA A 145 25.15 7.48 9.47
N ILE A 146 24.03 7.45 10.20
CA ILE A 146 23.35 6.23 10.62
C ILE A 146 21.99 6.19 9.96
N LEU A 147 21.61 5.04 9.39
CA LEU A 147 20.27 4.86 8.81
C LEU A 147 19.22 4.89 9.92
N SER A 148 18.31 5.86 9.89
CA SER A 148 17.30 6.06 10.94
C SER A 148 15.94 5.50 10.56
N ARG A 149 15.52 5.63 9.30
CA ARG A 149 14.25 5.11 8.80
C ARG A 149 14.31 4.90 7.29
N VAL A 150 13.59 3.89 6.81
CA VAL A 150 13.46 3.58 5.38
C VAL A 150 12.02 3.83 4.95
N PHE A 151 11.84 4.59 3.88
CA PHE A 151 10.56 4.81 3.20
C PHE A 151 10.64 4.24 1.78
N ALA A 152 9.51 4.22 1.09
CA ALA A 152 9.42 3.70 -0.28
C ALA A 152 10.18 4.56 -1.32
N ASP A 153 10.33 5.86 -1.06
CA ASP A 153 10.91 6.85 -1.97
C ASP A 153 12.22 7.46 -1.45
N ARG A 154 12.51 7.28 -0.15
CA ARG A 154 13.61 7.96 0.55
C ARG A 154 14.10 7.18 1.76
N VAL A 155 15.26 7.58 2.27
CA VAL A 155 15.71 7.19 3.62
C VAL A 155 16.02 8.41 4.46
N ILE A 156 15.77 8.30 5.76
CA ILE A 156 16.20 9.29 6.75
C ILE A 156 17.47 8.78 7.39
N ILE A 157 18.51 9.58 7.32
CA ILE A 157 19.80 9.32 7.96
C ILE A 157 20.04 10.32 9.09
N SER A 158 20.79 9.92 10.10
CA SER A 158 21.23 10.80 11.19
C SER A 158 22.73 11.00 11.06
N ASN A 159 23.14 12.20 10.67
CA ASN A 159 24.53 12.59 10.55
C ASN A 159 24.91 13.48 11.73
N ARG A 160 25.73 12.97 12.65
CA ARG A 160 26.11 13.69 13.90
C ARG A 160 24.90 14.19 14.71
N GLY A 161 23.78 13.46 14.66
CA GLY A 161 22.54 13.81 15.35
C GLY A 161 21.59 14.71 14.56
N ALA A 162 22.00 15.26 13.41
CA ALA A 162 21.10 15.94 12.49
C ALA A 162 20.40 14.92 11.59
N LYS A 163 19.07 14.95 11.54
CA LYS A 163 18.30 14.14 10.60
C LYS A 163 18.38 14.79 9.21
N GLU A 164 18.77 14.01 8.23
CA GLU A 164 18.86 14.41 6.83
C GLU A 164 18.13 13.37 5.97
N THR A 165 17.63 13.80 4.81
CA THR A 165 16.89 12.94 3.90
C THR A 165 17.73 12.62 2.67
N LEU A 166 17.83 11.35 2.30
CA LEU A 166 18.45 10.89 1.05
C LEU A 166 17.38 10.28 0.13
N MET A 167 17.17 10.88 -1.04
CA MET A 167 16.19 10.43 -2.04
C MET A 167 16.68 9.20 -2.80
N LEU A 168 15.74 8.34 -3.20
CA LEU A 168 16.01 7.26 -4.15
C LEU A 168 16.40 7.86 -5.50
N ASP A 169 17.43 7.30 -6.12
CA ASP A 169 17.91 7.74 -7.43
C ASP A 169 16.77 7.71 -8.46
N GLY A 170 16.61 8.82 -9.21
CA GLY A 170 15.49 9.03 -10.14
C GLY A 170 14.22 9.67 -9.55
N ILE A 171 14.21 10.05 -8.25
CA ILE A 171 13.09 10.77 -7.63
C ILE A 171 13.55 12.16 -7.14
N ASP A 172 12.95 13.23 -7.68
CA ASP A 172 13.33 14.62 -7.34
C ASP A 172 12.79 15.07 -5.97
N PHE A 173 13.69 15.54 -5.08
CA PHE A 173 13.34 16.07 -3.75
C PHE A 173 12.30 17.20 -3.79
N SER A 174 12.42 18.12 -4.77
CA SER A 174 11.56 19.30 -4.94
C SER A 174 10.07 18.99 -5.15
N LYS A 175 9.75 17.80 -5.67
CA LYS A 175 8.35 17.39 -5.89
C LYS A 175 7.66 16.98 -4.59
N ILE A 176 8.41 16.57 -3.55
CA ILE A 176 7.83 16.04 -2.31
C ILE A 176 7.91 17.04 -1.15
N SER A 177 8.93 17.89 -1.08
CA SER A 177 9.02 18.94 -0.05
C SER A 177 7.93 20.02 -0.18
N SER A 178 7.41 20.25 -1.39
CA SER A 178 6.29 21.19 -1.65
C SER A 178 4.95 20.74 -1.05
N GLN A 179 4.82 19.46 -0.67
CA GLN A 179 3.61 18.90 -0.06
C GLN A 179 3.69 18.86 1.48
N ALA A 180 4.89 18.99 2.07
CA ALA A 180 5.12 18.74 3.50
C ALA A 180 5.29 20.01 4.35
N ASP A 181 5.43 21.19 3.73
CA ASP A 181 5.67 22.48 4.43
C ASP A 181 4.42 23.34 4.65
N SER A 182 3.20 22.79 4.52
CA SER A 182 1.98 23.47 4.95
C SER A 182 1.69 23.16 6.43
N PRO A 183 1.86 24.12 7.37
CA PRO A 183 1.64 23.88 8.80
C PRO A 183 0.15 23.82 9.18
N ASP A 184 -0.76 24.03 8.22
CA ASP A 184 -2.21 24.10 8.45
C ASP A 184 -2.95 22.83 8.02
N SER A 185 -2.30 21.68 8.19
CA SER A 185 -2.97 20.38 8.10
C SER A 185 -3.76 20.13 9.37
N ASN A 186 -4.82 20.91 9.61
CA ASN A 186 -5.98 20.42 10.36
C ASN A 186 -6.71 19.39 9.48
N ALA A 187 -6.06 18.26 9.23
CA ALA A 187 -6.73 17.05 8.81
C ALA A 187 -7.60 16.62 10.00
N VAL A 188 -8.83 17.14 10.04
CA VAL A 188 -9.87 16.62 10.91
C VAL A 188 -10.12 15.19 10.44
N PHE A 189 -9.47 14.23 11.10
CA PHE A 189 -9.91 12.85 11.09
C PHE A 189 -11.29 12.82 11.73
N LEU A 190 -12.34 12.91 10.92
CA LEU A 190 -13.70 12.68 11.39
C LEU A 190 -13.83 11.18 11.67
N PRO A 191 -14.09 10.75 12.93
CA PRO A 191 -14.48 9.38 13.19
C PRO A 191 -15.79 9.10 12.44
N ALA A 192 -15.86 7.95 11.77
CA ALA A 192 -16.92 7.55 10.85
C ALA A 192 -18.30 7.27 11.51
N ASN A 193 -18.71 8.05 12.51
CA ASN A 193 -20.04 7.96 13.07
C ASN A 193 -20.53 9.30 13.68
N GLN A 194 -20.71 10.29 12.82
CA GLN A 194 -21.59 11.42 13.12
C GLN A 194 -22.60 11.57 12.00
N THR A 195 -23.88 11.49 12.37
CA THR A 195 -25.04 11.82 11.52
C THR A 195 -24.83 13.17 10.85
N ILE A 196 -24.67 13.13 9.53
CA ILE A 196 -24.58 14.31 8.67
C ILE A 196 -25.95 15.00 8.68
N PRO A 197 -26.04 16.30 9.02
CA PRO A 197 -27.29 17.05 8.87
C PRO A 197 -27.75 17.04 7.41
N LYS A 198 -29.04 16.79 7.21
CA LYS A 198 -29.73 16.42 5.96
C LYS A 198 -29.76 17.49 4.86
N ASN A 199 -28.79 18.43 4.82
CA ASN A 199 -28.81 19.59 3.93
C ASN A 199 -27.63 19.67 2.93
N ILE A 200 -26.87 18.59 2.70
CA ILE A 200 -25.75 18.56 1.74
C ILE A 200 -25.87 17.39 0.74
N VAL A 201 -27.09 16.96 0.44
CA VAL A 201 -27.32 16.01 -0.67
C VAL A 201 -28.23 16.69 -1.68
N LYS A 202 -27.63 17.31 -2.69
CA LYS A 202 -28.35 17.67 -3.91
C LYS A 202 -28.36 16.44 -4.79
N THR A 203 -29.45 15.68 -4.72
CA THR A 203 -29.73 14.56 -5.63
C THR A 203 -29.76 15.09 -7.05
N VAL A 204 -28.77 14.73 -7.88
CA VAL A 204 -28.82 14.96 -9.32
C VAL A 204 -29.74 13.88 -9.90
N ALA A 205 -30.99 14.27 -10.16
CA ALA A 205 -31.87 13.50 -11.00
C ALA A 205 -31.46 13.76 -12.46
N GLU A 206 -31.35 12.69 -13.25
CA GLU A 206 -31.12 12.68 -14.70
C GLU A 206 -29.66 12.81 -15.13
N GLY A 207 -29.06 11.67 -15.47
CA GLY A 207 -27.79 11.59 -16.21
C GLY A 207 -27.97 11.85 -17.71
N PRO A 208 -26.89 11.83 -18.50
CA PRO A 208 -26.92 12.18 -19.92
C PRO A 208 -27.78 11.20 -20.73
N SER A 209 -28.52 11.73 -21.72
CA SER A 209 -29.35 10.92 -22.60
C SER A 209 -28.48 10.01 -23.49
N LEU A 210 -28.91 8.78 -23.73
CA LEU A 210 -28.20 7.82 -24.62
C LEU A 210 -27.87 8.41 -26.00
N GLU A 211 -28.63 9.41 -26.44
CA GLU A 211 -28.48 10.09 -27.73
C GLU A 211 -27.28 11.06 -27.76
N SER A 212 -27.00 11.74 -26.65
CA SER A 212 -25.85 12.64 -26.53
C SER A 212 -24.54 11.86 -26.41
N ILE A 213 -24.60 10.70 -25.77
CA ILE A 213 -23.52 9.70 -25.67
C ILE A 213 -23.18 9.07 -27.04
N ALA A 214 -24.19 8.69 -27.83
CA ALA A 214 -23.96 8.11 -29.16
C ALA A 214 -23.32 9.11 -30.15
N GLN A 215 -23.58 10.41 -29.98
CA GLN A 215 -23.00 11.47 -30.83
C GLN A 215 -21.52 11.75 -30.54
N LEU A 216 -21.05 11.47 -29.33
CA LEU A 216 -19.64 11.61 -28.92
C LEU A 216 -18.74 10.59 -29.62
N ARG A 217 -19.26 9.38 -29.88
CA ARG A 217 -18.52 8.29 -30.53
C ARG A 217 -18.32 8.47 -32.03
N ASP A 218 -19.22 9.21 -32.67
CA ASP A 218 -19.23 9.37 -34.13
C ASP A 218 -18.35 10.54 -34.62
N LYS A 219 -18.01 11.51 -33.75
CA LYS A 219 -17.24 12.72 -34.11
C LYS A 219 -16.35 13.24 -32.97
N PRO A 220 -15.11 12.77 -32.82
CA PRO A 220 -14.17 13.25 -31.79
C PRO A 220 -13.80 14.74 -31.91
N GLU A 221 -14.04 15.37 -33.07
CA GLU A 221 -13.86 16.82 -33.26
C GLU A 221 -14.80 17.69 -32.43
N LYS A 222 -15.85 17.10 -31.83
CA LYS A 222 -16.78 17.78 -30.93
C LYS A 222 -16.32 17.83 -29.48
N PHE A 223 -15.22 17.17 -29.09
CA PHE A 223 -14.67 17.30 -27.73
C PHE A 223 -14.35 18.76 -27.39
N ILE A 224 -13.95 19.56 -28.39
CA ILE A 224 -13.68 21.00 -28.28
C ILE A 224 -14.96 21.84 -28.04
N ASP A 225 -16.15 21.31 -28.35
CA ASP A 225 -17.41 22.01 -28.08
C ASP A 225 -17.79 21.92 -26.58
N PHE A 226 -17.25 20.94 -25.84
CA PHE A 226 -17.56 20.73 -24.42
C PHE A 226 -16.49 21.27 -23.47
N ILE A 227 -15.22 21.20 -23.83
CA ILE A 227 -14.10 21.68 -23.01
C ILE A 227 -13.14 22.52 -23.87
N ASN A 228 -12.96 23.78 -23.49
CA ASN A 228 -11.97 24.67 -24.06
C ASN A 228 -10.63 24.46 -23.37
N VAL A 229 -9.56 24.22 -24.15
CA VAL A 229 -8.19 24.02 -23.67
C VAL A 229 -7.26 25.12 -24.16
N ALA A 230 -6.39 25.62 -23.28
CA ALA A 230 -5.36 26.62 -23.62
C ALA A 230 -4.01 26.26 -22.99
N PRO A 231 -2.89 26.32 -23.72
CA PRO A 231 -1.58 26.01 -23.14
C PRO A 231 -1.17 27.06 -22.10
N VAL A 232 -0.64 26.60 -20.97
CA VAL A 232 -0.03 27.45 -19.94
C VAL A 232 1.48 27.29 -20.02
N ARG A 233 2.19 28.40 -20.21
CA ARG A 233 3.66 28.42 -20.23
C ARG A 233 4.19 29.31 -19.12
N ASN A 234 5.26 28.86 -18.47
CA ASN A 234 6.05 29.66 -17.53
C ASN A 234 7.50 29.67 -18.01
N ASP A 235 8.12 30.85 -18.09
CA ASP A 235 9.49 31.03 -18.60
C ASP A 235 9.79 30.36 -19.96
N GLY A 236 8.76 30.21 -20.80
CA GLY A 236 8.85 29.57 -22.12
C GLY A 236 8.65 28.05 -22.12
N GLU A 237 8.62 27.41 -20.94
CA GLU A 237 8.35 25.99 -20.77
C GLU A 237 6.84 25.71 -20.61
N LEU A 238 6.36 24.62 -21.21
CA LEU A 238 4.96 24.21 -21.12
C LEU A 238 4.69 23.61 -19.73
N GLN A 239 3.77 24.20 -18.98
CA GLN A 239 3.39 23.76 -17.64
C GLN A 239 2.12 22.90 -17.65
N GLY A 240 1.35 22.91 -18.74
CA GLY A 240 0.15 22.10 -18.91
C GLY A 240 -0.92 22.81 -19.75
N TYR A 241 -2.16 22.34 -19.65
CA TYR A 241 -3.29 22.85 -20.40
C TYR A 241 -4.41 23.32 -19.48
N LYS A 242 -4.67 24.62 -19.48
CA LYS A 242 -5.78 25.22 -18.73
C LYS A 242 -7.11 24.85 -19.40
N VAL A 243 -8.06 24.39 -18.60
CA VAL A 243 -9.41 24.06 -19.05
C VAL A 243 -10.43 25.12 -18.65
N SER A 244 -11.43 25.27 -19.51
CA SER A 244 -12.61 26.10 -19.28
C SER A 244 -13.83 25.45 -19.95
N PRO A 245 -15.05 25.76 -19.50
CA PRO A 245 -16.25 25.20 -20.11
C PRO A 245 -16.35 25.59 -21.59
N GLY A 246 -16.76 24.62 -22.40
CA GLY A 246 -17.11 24.82 -23.81
C GLY A 246 -18.48 25.48 -24.00
N LYS A 247 -19.02 25.35 -25.20
CA LYS A 247 -20.40 25.77 -25.52
C LYS A 247 -21.43 24.91 -24.79
N ASP A 248 -21.12 23.63 -24.61
CA ASP A 248 -21.91 22.68 -23.82
C ASP A 248 -21.11 22.22 -22.60
N ALA A 249 -21.36 22.83 -21.44
CA ALA A 249 -20.59 22.58 -20.24
C ALA A 249 -20.99 21.29 -19.49
N ALA A 250 -21.87 20.44 -20.05
CA ALA A 250 -22.34 19.23 -19.37
C ALA A 250 -21.19 18.33 -18.92
N LEU A 251 -20.28 17.97 -19.83
CA LEU A 251 -19.10 17.15 -19.53
C LEU A 251 -18.13 17.86 -18.58
N PHE A 252 -17.96 19.17 -18.73
CA PHE A 252 -17.11 19.98 -17.86
C PHE A 252 -17.60 19.98 -16.40
N ASN A 253 -18.92 20.04 -16.20
CA ASN A 253 -19.51 20.02 -14.86
C ASN A 253 -19.54 18.61 -14.27
N GLU A 254 -19.79 17.57 -15.08
CA GLU A 254 -19.88 16.18 -14.63
C GLU A 254 -18.53 15.58 -14.23
N THR A 255 -17.45 15.98 -14.91
CA THR A 255 -16.07 15.58 -14.58
C THR A 255 -15.57 16.13 -13.25
N GLY A 256 -16.27 17.10 -12.66
CA GLY A 256 -15.81 17.84 -11.49
C GLY A 256 -14.65 18.79 -11.80
N LEU A 257 -14.39 19.07 -13.08
CA LEU A 257 -13.45 20.11 -13.51
C LEU A 257 -13.98 21.49 -13.11
N GLN A 258 -13.05 22.40 -12.81
CA GLN A 258 -13.33 23.78 -12.51
C GLN A 258 -12.63 24.70 -13.49
N THR A 259 -13.26 25.84 -13.75
CA THR A 259 -12.68 26.83 -14.66
C THR A 259 -11.36 27.31 -14.11
N GLY A 260 -10.29 27.17 -14.90
CA GLY A 260 -8.95 27.55 -14.50
C GLY A 260 -8.07 26.39 -14.04
N ASP A 261 -8.62 25.17 -13.90
CA ASP A 261 -7.83 23.97 -13.68
C ASP A 261 -6.78 23.81 -14.80
N VAL A 262 -5.56 23.39 -14.44
CA VAL A 262 -4.48 23.13 -15.40
C VAL A 262 -4.18 21.64 -15.42
N ILE A 263 -4.49 20.95 -16.51
CA ILE A 263 -4.19 19.53 -16.68
C ILE A 263 -2.69 19.36 -16.92
N THR A 264 -2.06 18.48 -16.14
CA THR A 264 -0.63 18.13 -16.24
C THR A 264 -0.42 16.67 -16.64
N TYR A 265 -1.30 15.75 -16.25
CA TYR A 265 -1.22 14.33 -16.64
C TYR A 265 -2.56 13.79 -17.13
N ILE A 266 -2.48 12.82 -18.06
CA ILE A 266 -3.62 12.00 -18.48
C ILE A 266 -3.16 10.54 -18.51
N ASN A 267 -3.84 9.66 -17.77
CA ASN A 267 -3.49 8.23 -17.65
C ASN A 267 -2.00 8.00 -17.30
N GLY A 268 -1.42 8.89 -16.48
CA GLY A 268 -0.01 8.85 -16.10
C GLY A 268 0.98 9.39 -17.14
N LEU A 269 0.50 9.86 -18.31
CA LEU A 269 1.33 10.48 -19.35
C LEU A 269 1.46 11.98 -19.11
N ASP A 270 2.69 12.50 -19.18
CA ASP A 270 3.01 13.90 -18.90
C ASP A 270 2.67 14.80 -20.08
N LEU A 271 1.69 15.69 -19.91
CA LEU A 271 1.26 16.60 -20.97
C LEU A 271 2.25 17.76 -21.21
N THR A 272 3.22 17.97 -20.33
CA THR A 272 4.29 18.96 -20.53
C THR A 272 5.31 18.49 -21.56
N GLN A 273 5.41 17.17 -21.77
CA GLN A 273 6.30 16.56 -22.75
C GLN A 273 5.59 16.39 -24.11
N PRO A 274 6.11 16.96 -25.22
CA PRO A 274 5.42 16.93 -26.51
C PRO A 274 5.09 15.52 -27.04
N ARG A 275 5.97 14.56 -26.77
CA ARG A 275 5.80 13.17 -27.22
C ARG A 275 4.69 12.46 -26.45
N GLU A 276 4.68 12.60 -25.13
CA GLU A 276 3.68 11.99 -24.25
C GLU A 276 2.31 12.67 -24.41
N ALA A 277 2.26 13.97 -24.68
CA ALA A 277 1.02 14.65 -25.02
C ALA A 277 0.34 14.07 -26.27
N VAL A 278 1.11 13.70 -27.30
CA VAL A 278 0.59 13.05 -28.51
C VAL A 278 0.09 11.63 -28.22
N GLU A 279 0.72 10.93 -27.29
CA GLU A 279 0.32 9.59 -26.85
C GLU A 279 -0.94 9.65 -25.97
N ALA A 280 -1.04 10.61 -25.06
CA ALA A 280 -2.22 10.85 -24.24
C ALA A 280 -3.46 11.14 -25.09
N MET A 281 -3.30 11.88 -26.19
CA MET A 281 -4.39 12.13 -27.14
C MET A 281 -4.82 10.89 -27.93
N GLN A 282 -3.94 9.92 -28.13
CA GLN A 282 -4.30 8.62 -28.71
C GLN A 282 -5.03 7.77 -27.67
N ALA A 283 -4.50 7.68 -26.45
CA ALA A 283 -5.12 6.95 -25.35
C ALA A 283 -6.54 7.45 -25.04
N LEU A 284 -6.77 8.77 -25.11
CA LEU A 284 -8.09 9.38 -24.93
C LEU A 284 -9.14 8.89 -25.95
N ARG A 285 -8.72 8.55 -27.18
CA ARG A 285 -9.64 8.05 -28.22
C ARG A 285 -9.95 6.56 -28.09
N GLU A 286 -9.10 5.82 -27.40
CA GLU A 286 -9.15 4.35 -27.32
C GLU A 286 -9.66 3.84 -25.97
N SER A 287 -9.68 4.69 -24.94
CA SER A 287 -10.00 4.30 -23.57
C SER A 287 -11.42 4.66 -23.15
N ASP A 288 -12.08 3.72 -22.47
CA ASP A 288 -13.40 3.91 -21.83
C ASP A 288 -13.30 4.58 -20.45
N SER A 289 -12.08 4.86 -19.97
CA SER A 289 -11.85 5.59 -18.73
C SER A 289 -10.59 6.42 -18.79
N LEU A 290 -10.61 7.56 -18.10
CA LEU A 290 -9.58 8.56 -18.12
C LEU A 290 -9.26 9.00 -16.69
N GLU A 291 -8.01 8.92 -16.30
CA GLU A 291 -7.49 9.54 -15.10
C GLU A 291 -6.78 10.84 -15.48
N ILE A 292 -7.20 11.96 -14.89
CA ILE A 292 -6.67 13.30 -15.19
C ILE A 292 -6.07 13.87 -13.92
N SER A 293 -4.81 14.31 -13.97
CA SER A 293 -4.23 15.13 -12.91
C SER A 293 -4.30 16.60 -13.29
N VAL A 294 -4.86 17.41 -12.39
CA VAL A 294 -5.06 18.85 -12.56
C VAL A 294 -4.44 19.66 -11.42
N LEU A 295 -3.99 20.87 -11.71
CA LEU A 295 -3.65 21.88 -10.73
C LEU A 295 -4.82 22.85 -10.59
N ARG A 296 -5.41 22.89 -9.40
CA ARG A 296 -6.50 23.79 -9.04
C ARG A 296 -6.04 24.73 -7.94
N ASN A 297 -5.91 26.02 -8.24
CA ASN A 297 -5.30 27.00 -7.31
C ASN A 297 -3.93 26.52 -6.80
N ASP A 298 -3.10 26.00 -7.72
CA ASP A 298 -1.77 25.42 -7.44
C ASP A 298 -1.79 24.15 -6.55
N GLN A 299 -2.96 23.55 -6.30
CA GLN A 299 -3.10 22.27 -5.61
C GLN A 299 -3.30 21.12 -6.60
N PRO A 300 -2.51 20.03 -6.53
CA PRO A 300 -2.71 18.87 -7.38
C PRO A 300 -3.96 18.09 -6.96
N MET A 301 -4.79 17.73 -7.94
CA MET A 301 -6.00 16.94 -7.79
C MET A 301 -6.08 15.90 -8.90
N THR A 302 -6.52 14.69 -8.58
CA THR A 302 -6.79 13.64 -9.58
C THR A 302 -8.30 13.48 -9.74
N LEU A 303 -8.75 13.44 -10.99
CA LEU A 303 -10.13 13.25 -11.39
C LEU A 303 -10.22 12.01 -12.28
N SER A 304 -11.17 11.12 -12.01
CA SER A 304 -11.46 9.96 -12.85
C SER A 304 -12.75 10.23 -13.64
N LEU A 305 -12.66 10.10 -14.96
CA LEU A 305 -13.76 10.24 -15.89
C LEU A 305 -14.00 8.89 -16.57
N SER A 306 -15.23 8.39 -16.50
CA SER A 306 -15.66 7.26 -17.34
C SER A 306 -16.18 7.82 -18.66
N LEU A 307 -15.56 7.38 -19.76
CA LEU A 307 -15.98 7.68 -21.13
C LEU A 307 -16.90 6.54 -21.60
N PRO A 308 -18.04 6.82 -22.25
CA PRO A 308 -18.99 5.80 -22.66
C PRO A 308 -18.60 5.03 -23.93
#